data_AF-A4TVZ8-F1
#
_entry.id   AF-A4TVZ8-F1
#
_cell.length_a   1.000
_cell.length_b   1.000
_cell.length_c   1.000
_cell.angle_alpha   90.00
_cell.angle_beta   90.00
_cell.angle_gamma   90.00
#
_symmetry.space_group_name_H-M   'P 1'
#
loop_
_entity.id
_entity.type
_entity.pdbx_description
1 polymer ?
#
loop_
_entity_poly.entity_id
_entity_poly.type
_entity_poly.pdbx_seq_one_letter_code
_entity_poly.pdbx_strand_id
1 'polypeptide(L)'
;MLAWEQGYKIGQWEMDAEHLILFSLLNQLDININADLAEECVHDVLAALDAYIDYHFAHEEALMKAWGYPGLDQHSALHHQFMNEVGRLREAVKTGDTVRAALKVRGFVLEWLLNHIMETDAEYARFIAEKSKKSSA
;
A
#
# COMPACT_ATOMS: atom_id res chain seq x y z
N MET A 1 12.03 -11.49 6.18
CA MET A 1 11.04 -11.26 5.12
C MET A 1 9.67 -11.25 5.73
N LEU A 2 8.86 -10.29 5.31
CA LEU A 2 7.43 -10.19 5.59
C LEU A 2 6.71 -11.35 4.91
N ALA A 3 5.93 -12.08 5.68
CA ALA A 3 5.08 -13.14 5.19
C ALA A 3 3.69 -12.59 4.89
N TRP A 4 3.18 -12.84 3.69
CA TRP A 4 1.77 -12.62 3.39
C TRP A 4 0.95 -13.73 4.03
N GLU A 5 -0.01 -13.36 4.87
CA GLU A 5 -0.91 -14.29 5.52
C GLU A 5 -2.28 -14.31 4.84
N GLN A 6 -2.97 -15.45 4.87
CA GLN A 6 -4.31 -15.55 4.28
C GLN A 6 -5.32 -14.60 4.96
N GLY A 7 -5.05 -14.17 6.19
CA GLY A 7 -5.86 -13.21 6.94
C GLY A 7 -5.84 -11.78 6.37
N TYR A 8 -4.90 -11.44 5.49
CA TYR A 8 -4.85 -10.13 4.83
C TYR A 8 -5.73 -10.04 3.59
N LYS A 9 -6.26 -11.17 3.10
CA LYS A 9 -7.13 -11.16 1.93
C LYS A 9 -8.46 -10.51 2.24
N ILE A 10 -8.85 -9.55 1.41
CA ILE A 10 -10.16 -8.89 1.48
C ILE A 10 -11.18 -9.55 0.54
N GLY A 11 -10.73 -10.48 -0.31
CA GLY A 11 -11.61 -11.26 -1.20
C GLY A 11 -11.94 -10.56 -2.52
N GLN A 12 -11.25 -9.47 -2.84
CA GLN A 12 -11.24 -8.84 -4.16
C GLN A 12 -9.94 -9.25 -4.85
N TRP A 13 -10.01 -10.20 -5.78
CA TRP A 13 -8.83 -10.89 -6.30
C TRP A 13 -7.78 -9.96 -6.94
N GLU A 14 -8.21 -8.87 -7.59
CA GLU A 14 -7.31 -7.85 -8.15
C GLU A 14 -6.58 -7.10 -7.05
N MET A 15 -7.30 -6.69 -5.99
CA MET A 15 -6.76 -5.94 -4.86
C MET A 15 -5.80 -6.82 -4.04
N ASP A 16 -6.19 -8.06 -3.76
CA ASP A 16 -5.33 -9.04 -3.06
C ASP A 16 -4.01 -9.27 -3.83
N ALA A 17 -4.05 -9.24 -5.18
CA ALA A 17 -2.85 -9.39 -6.02
C ALA A 17 -1.95 -8.14 -5.98
N GLU A 18 -2.53 -6.94 -5.95
CA GLU A 18 -1.79 -5.69 -5.81
C GLU A 18 -1.15 -5.55 -4.42
N HIS A 19 -1.87 -5.92 -3.36
CA HIS A 19 -1.33 -5.95 -2.00
C HIS A 19 -0.12 -6.91 -1.88
N LEU A 20 -0.16 -8.06 -2.54
CA LEU A 20 0.98 -8.98 -2.61
C LEU A 20 2.21 -8.35 -3.29
N ILE A 21 2.01 -7.50 -4.29
CA ILE A 21 3.11 -6.80 -4.96
C ILE A 21 3.69 -5.73 -4.04
N LEU A 22 2.87 -4.98 -3.30
CA LEU A 22 3.34 -4.04 -2.27
C LEU A 22 4.20 -4.73 -1.21
N PHE A 23 3.77 -5.90 -0.72
CA PHE A 23 4.56 -6.70 0.22
C PHE A 23 5.88 -7.18 -0.39
N SER A 24 5.87 -7.52 -1.68
CA SER A 24 7.08 -7.94 -2.41
C SER A 24 8.08 -6.79 -2.56
N LEU A 25 7.61 -5.57 -2.82
CA LEU A 25 8.43 -4.36 -2.86
C LEU A 25 9.02 -4.03 -1.48
N LEU A 26 8.24 -4.16 -0.40
CA LEU A 26 8.75 -4.01 0.97
C LEU A 26 9.81 -5.06 1.32
N ASN A 27 9.62 -6.31 0.89
CA ASN A 27 10.64 -7.35 1.04
C ASN A 27 11.90 -7.07 0.24
N GLN A 28 11.78 -6.54 -0.97
CA GLN A 28 12.94 -6.15 -1.78
C GLN A 28 13.71 -5.00 -1.13
N LEU A 29 13.00 -4.05 -0.52
CA LEU A 29 13.61 -2.96 0.24
C LEU A 29 14.40 -3.49 1.44
N ASP A 30 13.82 -4.44 2.19
CA ASP A 30 14.52 -5.12 3.29
C ASP A 30 15.79 -5.84 2.81
N ILE A 31 15.75 -6.49 1.65
CA ILE A 31 16.92 -7.17 1.08
C ILE A 31 18.02 -6.16 0.75
N ASN A 32 17.67 -5.07 0.05
CA ASN A 32 18.65 -4.07 -0.38
C ASN A 32 19.33 -3.39 0.82
N ILE A 33 18.56 -3.10 1.88
CA ILE A 33 19.08 -2.54 3.13
C ILE A 33 20.02 -3.53 3.83
N ASN A 34 19.62 -4.79 3.98
CA ASN A 34 20.39 -5.77 4.78
C ASN A 34 21.63 -6.30 4.07
N ALA A 35 21.65 -6.29 2.74
CA ALA A 35 22.80 -6.72 1.94
C ALA A 35 23.84 -5.61 1.73
N ASP A 36 23.66 -4.45 2.36
CA ASP A 36 24.52 -3.27 2.19
C ASP A 36 24.74 -2.93 0.71
N LEU A 37 23.67 -3.06 -0.09
CA LEU A 37 23.71 -2.73 -1.51
C LEU A 37 23.88 -1.23 -1.68
N ALA A 38 24.34 -0.84 -2.87
CA ALA A 38 24.52 0.56 -3.24
C ALA A 38 23.25 1.39 -2.94
N GLU A 39 23.43 2.63 -2.49
CA GLU A 39 22.33 3.53 -2.12
C GLU A 39 21.32 3.70 -3.26
N GLU A 40 21.80 3.66 -4.51
CA GLU A 40 20.98 3.70 -5.71
C GLU A 40 19.95 2.56 -5.75
N CYS A 41 20.33 1.34 -5.35
CA CYS A 41 19.40 0.21 -5.30
C CYS A 41 18.29 0.43 -4.26
N VAL A 42 18.57 1.12 -3.16
CA VAL A 42 17.57 1.48 -2.15
C VAL A 42 16.63 2.55 -2.70
N HIS A 43 17.17 3.56 -3.38
CA HIS A 43 16.40 4.61 -4.03
C HIS A 43 15.47 4.09 -5.13
N ASP A 44 15.94 3.17 -5.96
CA ASP A 44 15.16 2.57 -7.05
C ASP A 44 13.95 1.81 -6.51
N VAL A 45 14.13 1.03 -5.43
CA VAL A 45 13.01 0.29 -4.81
C VAL A 45 12.03 1.24 -4.13
N LEU A 46 12.49 2.30 -3.47
CA LEU A 46 11.61 3.32 -2.90
C LEU A 46 10.79 4.03 -3.99
N ALA A 47 11.40 4.36 -5.13
CA ALA A 47 10.69 4.95 -6.25
C ALA A 47 9.66 3.98 -6.86
N ALA A 48 10.00 2.70 -6.97
CA ALA A 48 9.06 1.67 -7.43
C ALA A 48 7.90 1.47 -6.45
N LEU A 49 8.16 1.49 -5.14
CA LEU A 49 7.15 1.38 -4.09
C LEU A 49 6.15 2.55 -4.18
N ASP A 50 6.63 3.79 -4.28
CA ASP A 50 5.76 4.96 -4.38
C ASP A 50 4.87 4.93 -5.64
N ALA A 51 5.48 4.61 -6.79
CA ALA A 51 4.74 4.53 -8.04
C ALA A 51 3.66 3.43 -7.99
N TYR A 52 3.95 2.32 -7.32
CA TYR A 52 3.00 1.22 -7.20
C TYR A 52 1.89 1.51 -6.19
N ILE A 53 2.17 2.23 -5.11
CA ILE A 53 1.14 2.68 -4.16
C ILE A 53 0.17 3.65 -4.84
N ASP A 54 0.68 4.63 -5.59
CA ASP A 54 -0.16 5.58 -6.32
C ASP A 54 -1.08 4.87 -7.34
N TYR A 55 -0.51 3.92 -8.09
CA TYR A 55 -1.28 3.06 -9.00
C TYR A 55 -2.38 2.27 -8.26
N HIS A 56 -2.02 1.61 -7.15
CA HIS A 56 -2.94 0.80 -6.36
C HIS A 56 -4.10 1.64 -5.83
N PHE A 57 -3.81 2.78 -5.19
CA PHE A 57 -4.84 3.68 -4.68
C PHE A 57 -5.77 4.20 -5.78
N ALA A 58 -5.23 4.59 -6.94
CA ALA A 58 -6.04 5.02 -8.06
C ALA A 58 -6.97 3.90 -8.57
N HIS A 59 -6.51 2.64 -8.56
CA HIS A 59 -7.32 1.50 -8.95
C HIS A 59 -8.42 1.21 -7.93
N GLU A 60 -8.12 1.22 -6.63
CA GLU A 60 -9.12 1.07 -5.56
C GLU A 60 -10.21 2.14 -5.65
N GLU A 61 -9.82 3.40 -5.80
CA GLU A 61 -10.75 4.53 -5.92
C GLU A 61 -11.64 4.43 -7.16
N ALA A 62 -11.08 3.99 -8.29
CA ALA A 62 -11.85 3.72 -9.50
C ALA A 62 -12.86 2.59 -9.29
N LEU A 63 -12.46 1.51 -8.61
CA LEU A 63 -13.33 0.39 -8.28
C LEU A 63 -14.46 0.83 -7.33
N MET A 64 -14.12 1.51 -6.22
CA MET A 64 -15.08 2.05 -5.27
C MET A 64 -16.09 2.98 -5.95
N LYS A 65 -15.62 3.86 -6.84
CA LYS A 65 -16.48 4.76 -7.62
C LYS A 65 -17.41 4.01 -8.54
N ALA A 66 -16.92 3.00 -9.27
CA ALA A 66 -17.73 2.18 -10.17
C ALA A 66 -18.84 1.43 -9.44
N TRP A 67 -18.57 0.98 -8.21
CA TRP A 67 -19.57 0.32 -7.37
C TRP A 67 -20.42 1.28 -6.54
N GLY A 68 -20.14 2.58 -6.57
CA GLY A 68 -20.86 3.58 -5.78
C GLY A 68 -20.71 3.35 -4.29
N TYR A 69 -19.49 3.06 -3.83
CA TYR A 69 -19.18 2.91 -2.41
C TYR A 69 -19.31 4.27 -1.69
N PRO A 70 -20.14 4.39 -0.63
CA PRO A 70 -20.41 5.66 0.01
C PRO A 70 -19.22 6.24 0.80
N GLY A 71 -18.24 5.41 1.17
CA GLY A 71 -17.06 5.83 1.93
C GLY A 71 -15.89 6.35 1.07
N LEU A 72 -16.07 6.47 -0.25
CA LEU A 72 -14.99 6.82 -1.18
C LEU A 72 -14.21 8.09 -0.78
N ASP A 73 -14.91 9.17 -0.44
CA ASP A 73 -14.26 10.44 -0.09
C ASP A 73 -13.39 10.32 1.15
N GLN A 74 -13.84 9.55 2.15
CA GLN A 74 -13.09 9.31 3.38
C GLN A 74 -11.88 8.40 3.11
N HIS A 75 -12.05 7.36 2.29
CA HIS A 75 -10.97 6.44 1.90
C HIS A 75 -9.87 7.18 1.13
N SER A 76 -10.24 7.99 0.13
CA SER A 76 -9.28 8.80 -0.63
C SER A 76 -8.56 9.84 0.23
N ALA A 77 -9.21 10.38 1.27
CA ALA A 77 -8.54 11.25 2.22
C ALA A 77 -7.43 10.52 3.00
N LEU A 78 -7.62 9.25 3.36
CA LEU A 78 -6.59 8.42 4.00
C LEU A 78 -5.41 8.18 3.05
N HIS A 79 -5.68 7.87 1.78
CA HIS A 79 -4.66 7.72 0.74
C HIS A 79 -3.82 8.99 0.58
N HIS A 80 -4.45 10.15 0.47
CA HIS A 80 -3.74 11.43 0.38
C HIS A 80 -2.89 11.73 1.61
N GLN A 81 -3.41 11.45 2.82
CA GLN A 81 -2.64 11.63 4.06
C GLN A 81 -1.42 10.72 4.10
N PHE A 82 -1.58 9.47 3.70
CA PHE A 82 -0.49 8.51 3.58
C PHE A 82 0.59 8.99 2.61
N MET A 83 0.21 9.38 1.39
CA MET A 83 1.18 9.82 0.36
C MET A 83 1.95 11.08 0.81
N ASN A 84 1.28 12.01 1.49
CA ASN A 84 1.94 13.18 2.07
C ASN A 84 2.98 12.80 3.13
N GLU A 85 2.65 11.85 4.01
CA GLU A 85 3.56 11.40 5.05
C GLU A 85 4.76 10.61 4.48
N VAL A 86 4.53 9.74 3.50
CA VAL A 86 5.63 9.08 2.76
C VAL A 86 6.54 10.10 2.09
N GLY A 87 5.96 11.10 1.41
CA GLY A 87 6.72 12.19 0.79
C GLY A 87 7.58 12.95 1.81
N ARG A 88 7.02 13.26 2.99
CA ARG A 88 7.76 13.91 4.08
C ARG A 88 8.92 13.06 4.59
N LEU A 89 8.69 11.76 4.79
CA LEU A 89 9.73 10.83 5.22
C LEU A 89 10.83 10.70 4.16
N ARG A 90 10.48 10.73 2.87
CA ARG A 90 11.44 10.71 1.76
C ARG A 90 12.29 11.97 1.65
N GLU A 91 11.72 13.15 1.84
CA GLU A 91 12.52 14.38 1.86
C GLU A 91 13.52 14.38 3.02
N ALA A 92 13.18 13.76 4.16
CA ALA A 92 14.11 13.55 5.26
C ALA A 92 15.25 12.54 4.92
N VAL A 93 15.05 11.65 3.94
CA VAL A 93 16.10 10.73 3.41
C VAL A 93 17.20 11.53 2.71
N LYS A 94 16.85 12.54 1.90
CA LYS A 94 17.80 13.32 1.09
C LYS A 94 18.83 14.11 1.90
N THR A 95 18.61 14.27 3.21
CA THR A 95 19.45 15.10 4.09
C THR A 95 20.30 14.29 5.09
N GLY A 96 20.33 12.95 4.98
CA GLY A 96 21.01 12.10 5.97
C GLY A 96 21.39 10.70 5.47
N ASP A 97 21.51 9.75 6.40
CA ASP A 97 21.83 8.34 6.16
C ASP A 97 20.67 7.63 5.43
N THR A 98 20.90 7.30 4.16
CA THR A 98 19.95 6.65 3.23
C THR A 98 19.33 5.39 3.84
N VAL A 99 20.13 4.54 4.49
CA VAL A 99 19.67 3.28 5.08
C VAL A 99 18.73 3.54 6.24
N ARG A 100 19.12 4.44 7.15
CA ARG A 100 18.28 4.78 8.31
C ARG A 100 16.93 5.35 7.89
N ALA A 101 16.92 6.16 6.84
CA ALA A 101 15.69 6.78 6.38
C ALA A 101 14.82 5.80 5.58
N ALA A 102 15.41 4.92 4.78
CA ALA A 102 14.70 3.82 4.13
C ALA A 102 14.03 2.88 5.14
N LEU A 103 14.69 2.56 6.26
CA LEU A 103 14.09 1.79 7.36
C LEU A 103 12.87 2.49 7.99
N LYS A 104 12.91 3.82 8.12
CA LYS A 104 11.76 4.60 8.63
C LYS A 104 10.59 4.57 7.67
N VAL A 105 10.83 4.81 6.37
CA VAL A 105 9.80 4.73 5.33
C VAL A 105 9.19 3.33 5.33
N ARG A 106 10.03 2.29 5.28
CA ARG A 106 9.62 0.89 5.32
C ARG A 106 8.73 0.57 6.52
N GLY A 107 9.14 1.01 7.72
CA GLY A 107 8.38 0.77 8.95
C GLY A 107 7.00 1.42 8.91
N PHE A 108 6.95 2.69 8.52
CA PHE A 108 5.71 3.45 8.38
C PHE A 108 4.77 2.83 7.34
N VAL A 109 5.29 2.53 6.14
CA VAL A 109 4.49 1.97 5.05
C VAL A 109 3.90 0.62 5.44
N LEU A 110 4.70 -0.26 6.05
CA LEU A 110 4.19 -1.58 6.46
C LEU A 110 3.08 -1.47 7.51
N GLU A 111 3.30 -0.68 8.56
CA GLU A 111 2.34 -0.53 9.65
C GLU A 111 1.02 0.05 9.14
N TRP A 112 1.10 1.11 8.33
CA TRP A 112 -0.08 1.73 7.75
C TRP A 112 -0.80 0.77 6.80
N LEU A 113 -0.06 0.10 5.90
CA LEU A 113 -0.63 -0.80 4.90
C LEU A 113 -1.37 -1.98 5.56
N LEU A 114 -0.80 -2.60 6.59
CA LEU A 114 -1.44 -3.70 7.30
C LEU A 114 -2.78 -3.28 7.93
N ASN A 115 -2.79 -2.15 8.64
CA ASN A 115 -4.00 -1.66 9.28
C ASN A 115 -5.04 -1.23 8.23
N HIS A 116 -4.60 -0.54 7.17
CA HIS A 116 -5.47 -0.06 6.10
C HIS A 116 -6.15 -1.21 5.34
N ILE A 117 -5.41 -2.27 4.99
CA ILE A 117 -5.96 -3.46 4.32
C ILE A 117 -7.01 -4.15 5.20
N MET A 118 -6.66 -4.42 6.47
CA MET A 118 -7.50 -5.23 7.35
C MET A 118 -8.76 -4.50 7.83
N GLU A 119 -8.71 -3.18 7.92
CA GLU A 119 -9.82 -2.36 8.40
C GLU A 119 -10.55 -1.69 7.24
N THR A 120 -9.86 -0.80 6.51
CA THR A 120 -10.47 0.10 5.53
C THR A 120 -10.76 -0.62 4.20
N ASP A 121 -9.80 -1.35 3.63
CA ASP A 121 -10.03 -2.02 2.34
C ASP A 121 -11.06 -3.15 2.47
N ALA A 122 -11.03 -3.85 3.60
CA ALA A 122 -12.01 -4.86 3.96
C ALA A 122 -13.45 -4.30 4.00
N GLU A 123 -13.65 -3.02 4.32
CA GLU A 123 -14.99 -2.39 4.32
C GLU A 123 -15.57 -2.24 2.92
N TYR A 124 -14.83 -1.68 1.97
CA TYR A 124 -15.34 -1.56 0.60
C TYR A 124 -15.49 -2.93 -0.05
N ALA A 125 -14.59 -3.87 0.23
CA ALA A 125 -14.67 -5.23 -0.29
C ALA A 125 -15.95 -5.94 0.15
N ARG A 126 -16.31 -5.82 1.45
CA ARG A 126 -17.60 -6.32 1.97
C ARG A 126 -18.79 -5.67 1.28
N PHE A 127 -18.77 -4.35 1.12
CA PHE A 127 -19.84 -3.62 0.43
C PHE A 127 -20.05 -4.13 -1.01
N ILE A 128 -18.98 -4.30 -1.78
CA ILE A 128 -19.04 -4.84 -3.15
C ILE A 128 -19.58 -6.27 -3.15
N ALA A 129 -19.10 -7.12 -2.24
CA ALA A 129 -19.55 -8.52 -2.13
C ALA A 129 -21.04 -8.64 -1.78
N GLU A 130 -21.58 -7.75 -0.95
CA GLU A 130 -23.00 -7.71 -0.62
C GLU A 130 -23.85 -7.17 -1.77
N LYS A 131 -23.37 -6.12 -2.45
CA LYS A 131 -24.07 -5.51 -3.57
C LYS A 131 -24.13 -6.43 -4.79
N SER A 132 -23.04 -7.15 -5.10
CA SER A 132 -22.99 -8.10 -6.21
C SER A 132 -23.95 -9.29 -6.04
N LYS A 133 -24.11 -9.79 -4.81
CA LYS A 133 -25.10 -10.84 -4.47
C LYS A 133 -26.53 -10.36 -4.71
N LYS A 134 -26.86 -9.12 -4.35
CA LYS A 134 -28.21 -8.55 -4.55
C LYS A 134 -28.54 -8.27 -6.02
N SER A 135 -27.54 -7.93 -6.83
CA SER A 135 -27.73 -7.72 -8.28
C SER A 135 -27.85 -9.03 -9.07
N SER A 136 -27.45 -10.16 -8.47
CA SER A 136 -27.47 -11.49 -9.11
C SER A 136 -28.68 -12.35 -8.70
N ALA A 137 -29.58 -11.80 -7.87
CA ALA A 137 -30.80 -12.42 -7.37
C ALA A 137 -32.03 -11.76 -7.99
#